data_AF-H8FWT5-F1
#
_entry.id   AF-H8FWT5-F1
#
_cell.length_a   1.000
_cell.length_b   1.000
_cell.length_c   1.000
_cell.angle_alpha   90.00
_cell.angle_beta   90.00
_cell.angle_gamma   90.00
#
_symmetry.space_group_name_H-M   'P 1'
#
loop_
_entity.id
_entity.type
_entity.pdbx_description
1 polymer ?
#
loop_
_entity_poly.entity_id
_entity_poly.type
_entity_poly.pdbx_seq_one_letter_code
_entity_poly.pdbx_strand_id
1 'polypeptide(L)' 'MHLRTTNPIESVFATVRHRTVRTKGALSATTAKLMVFKLVMAAAKTWRRLKGENQLPKLISGVKFIDGVQSTEAVSQTVA' A
#
# COMPACT_ATOMS: atom_id res chain seq x y z
N MET A 1 -9.10 9.51 -15.74
CA MET A 1 -8.03 9.61 -14.71
C MET A 1 -7.79 8.19 -14.17
N HIS A 2 -6.57 7.65 -14.27
CA HIS A 2 -6.28 6.23 -13.98
C HIS A 2 -5.33 6.07 -12.79
N LEU A 3 -5.52 5.02 -11.99
CA LEU A 3 -4.67 4.70 -10.85
C LEU A 3 -3.51 3.82 -11.28
N ARG A 4 -2.31 4.37 -11.52
CA ARG A 4 -1.15 3.58 -12.00
C ARG A 4 -0.50 2.62 -10.97
N THR A 5 -1.20 2.27 -9.89
CA THR A 5 -0.67 1.34 -8.88
C THR A 5 -1.69 0.23 -8.63
N THR A 6 -1.20 -1.01 -8.69
CA THR A 6 -1.93 -2.22 -8.32
C THR A 6 -1.98 -2.41 -6.80
N ASN A 7 -1.08 -1.77 -6.06
CA ASN A 7 -0.96 -1.92 -4.61
C ASN A 7 -0.57 -0.59 -3.93
N PRO A 8 -1.53 0.34 -3.77
CA PRO A 8 -1.26 1.65 -3.19
C PRO A 8 -0.85 1.60 -1.72
N ILE A 9 -1.25 0.57 -0.96
CA ILE A 9 -0.93 0.47 0.46
C ILE A 9 0.48 -0.09 0.64
N GLU A 10 0.81 -1.24 0.05
CA GLU A 10 2.12 -1.85 0.32
C GLU A 10 3.25 -1.12 -0.39
N SER A 11 3.01 -0.53 -1.56
CA SER A 11 4.03 0.24 -2.27
C SER A 11 4.45 1.49 -1.49
N VAL A 12 3.54 2.09 -0.72
CA VAL A 12 3.79 3.34 0.02
C VAL A 12 4.56 3.06 1.32
N PHE A 13 4.26 1.94 1.98
CA PHE A 13 4.97 1.50 3.18
C PHE A 13 6.22 0.66 2.91
N ALA A 14 6.52 0.33 1.66
CA ALA A 14 7.66 -0.50 1.27
C ALA A 14 8.99 -0.04 1.90
N THR A 15 9.27 1.27 1.89
CA THR A 15 10.48 1.84 2.51
C THR A 15 10.53 1.65 4.02
N VAL A 16 9.38 1.81 4.69
CA VAL A 16 9.27 1.60 6.14
C VAL A 16 9.50 0.13 6.43
N ARG A 17 8.81 -0.78 5.74
CA ARG A 17 8.97 -2.23 5.86
C ARG A 17 10.41 -2.69 5.64
N HIS A 18 11.06 -2.18 4.60
CA HIS A 18 12.43 -2.55 4.28
C HIS A 18 13.38 -2.20 5.44
N ARG A 19 13.20 -1.03 6.05
CA ARG A 19 14.02 -0.58 7.19
C ARG A 19 13.70 -1.32 8.48
N THR A 20 12.43 -1.64 8.74
CA THR A 20 12.03 -2.39 9.95
C THR A 20 12.47 -3.85 9.90
N VAL A 21 12.45 -4.49 8.72
CA VAL A 21 12.98 -5.84 8.54
C VAL A 21 14.49 -5.87 8.80
N ARG A 22 15.23 -4.86 8.34
CA ARG A 22 16.68 -4.75 8.56
C ARG A 22 17.07 -4.60 10.04
N THR A 23 16.22 -3.99 10.87
CA THR A 23 16.50 -3.78 12.30
C THR A 23 15.77 -4.75 13.21
N LYS A 24 15.17 -5.80 12.65
CA LYS A 24 14.45 -6.83 13.43
C LYS A 24 15.40 -7.50 14.43
N GLY A 25 15.00 -7.57 15.70
CA GLY A 25 15.77 -8.20 16.77
C GLY A 25 16.87 -7.34 17.41
N ALA A 26 17.18 -6.17 16.86
CA ALA A 26 18.22 -5.28 17.39
C ALA A 26 17.72 -4.23 18.39
N LEU A 27 16.40 -4.09 18.56
CA LEU A 27 15.79 -3.05 19.40
C LEU A 27 14.85 -3.64 20.45
N SER A 28 14.74 -2.95 21.58
CA SER A 28 13.66 -3.17 22.53
C SER A 28 12.30 -2.80 21.91
N ALA A 29 11.20 -3.35 22.43
CA ALA A 29 9.86 -3.11 21.89
C ALA A 29 9.50 -1.62 21.84
N THR A 30 9.87 -0.86 22.88
CA THR A 30 9.62 0.59 22.96
C THR A 30 10.41 1.35 21.90
N THR A 31 11.71 1.06 21.76
CA THR A 31 12.55 1.74 20.76
C THR A 31 12.14 1.38 19.34
N ALA A 32 11.72 0.13 19.10
CA ALA A 32 11.18 -0.30 17.82
C ALA A 32 9.93 0.51 17.43
N LYS A 33 8.96 0.70 18.34
CA LYS A 33 7.76 1.52 18.09
C LYS A 33 8.12 2.96 17.73
N LEU A 34 9.03 3.59 18.50
CA LEU A 34 9.49 4.96 18.23
C LEU A 34 10.22 5.07 16.89
N MET A 35 11.03 4.06 16.54
CA MET A 35 11.72 4.00 15.26
C MET A 35 10.72 3.92 14.09
N VAL A 36 9.73 3.02 14.16
CA VAL A 36 8.69 2.91 13.13
C VAL A 36 7.93 4.24 12.99
N PHE A 37 7.55 4.87 14.10
CA PHE A 37 6.88 6.16 14.09
C PHE A 37 7.70 7.23 13.34
N LYS A 38 9.00 7.36 13.67
CA LYS A 38 9.89 8.31 12.98
C LYS A 38 10.07 7.98 11.50
N LEU A 39 10.15 6.70 11.13
CA LEU A 39 10.23 6.27 9.73
C LEU A 39 8.97 6.63 8.94
N VAL A 40 7.79 6.40 9.53
CA VAL A 40 6.51 6.76 8.91
C VAL A 40 6.40 8.28 8.75
N MET A 41 6.74 9.06 9.77
CA MET A 41 6.74 10.54 9.66
C MET A 41 7.70 11.05 8.58
N ALA A 42 8.89 10.44 8.45
CA ALA A 42 9.84 10.82 7.41
C ALA A 42 9.32 10.46 6.01
N ALA A 43 8.76 9.27 5.83
CA ALA A 43 8.20 8.81 4.56
C ALA A 43 6.97 9.63 4.14
N ALA A 44 6.10 9.98 5.10
CA ALA A 44 4.86 10.73 4.86
C ALA A 44 5.08 12.07 4.14
N LYS A 45 6.22 12.73 4.39
CA LYS A 45 6.60 13.97 3.71
C LYS A 45 6.73 13.83 2.19
N THR A 46 6.95 12.61 1.69
CA THR A 46 7.15 12.32 0.26
C THR A 46 5.90 11.76 -0.42
N TRP A 47 4.87 11.43 0.34
CA TRP A 47 3.65 10.83 -0.19
C TRP A 47 2.84 11.85 -0.98
N ARG A 48 2.41 11.45 -2.18
CA ARG A 48 1.56 12.25 -3.06
C ARG A 48 0.15 11.67 -3.04
N ARG A 49 -0.86 12.54 -3.20
CA ARG A 49 -2.24 12.08 -3.38
C ARG A 49 -2.32 11.18 -4.61
N LEU A 50 -3.01 10.06 -4.48
CA LEU A 50 -3.19 9.11 -5.55
C LEU A 50 -4.07 9.72 -6.64
N LYS A 51 -3.63 9.56 -7.90
CA LYS A 51 -4.47 9.92 -9.04
C LYS A 51 -5.60 8.90 -9.15
N GLY A 52 -6.85 9.37 -9.23
CA GLY A 52 -8.02 8.50 -9.33
C GLY A 52 -8.53 7.99 -8.00
N GLU A 53 -8.56 8.84 -6.96
CA GLU A 53 -9.08 8.50 -5.61
C GLU A 53 -10.49 7.88 -5.64
N ASN A 54 -11.32 8.24 -6.63
CA ASN A 54 -12.65 7.65 -6.85
C ASN A 54 -12.63 6.12 -7.09
N GLN A 55 -11.47 5.54 -7.43
CA GLN A 55 -11.30 4.10 -7.62
C GLN A 55 -10.83 3.37 -6.34
N LEU A 56 -10.49 4.10 -5.26
CA LEU A 56 -10.07 3.51 -3.99
C LEU A 56 -11.12 2.60 -3.35
N PRO A 57 -12.43 2.91 -3.36
CA PRO A 57 -13.42 1.99 -2.82
C PRO A 57 -13.40 0.62 -3.51
N LYS A 58 -13.15 0.60 -4.83
CA LYS A 58 -13.06 -0.65 -5.61
C LYS A 58 -11.82 -1.47 -5.24
N LEU A 59 -10.69 -0.81 -4.97
CA LEU A 59 -9.50 -1.50 -4.46
C LEU A 59 -9.74 -2.12 -3.10
N ILE A 60 -10.40 -1.39 -2.20
CA ILE A 60 -10.73 -1.89 -0.85
C ILE A 60 -11.68 -3.09 -0.95
N SER A 61 -12.61 -3.09 -1.92
CA SER A 61 -13.49 -4.24 -2.19
C SER A 61 -12.79 -5.39 -2.92
N GLY A 62 -11.46 -5.35 -3.11
CA GLY A 62 -10.68 -6.44 -3.69
C GLY A 62 -10.60 -6.46 -5.22
N VAL A 63 -11.10 -5.42 -5.92
CA VAL A 63 -10.98 -5.33 -7.37
C VAL A 63 -9.51 -5.09 -7.75
N LYS A 64 -8.96 -5.97 -8.60
CA LYS A 64 -7.60 -5.83 -9.10
C LYS A 64 -7.53 -4.78 -10.21
N PHE A 65 -6.60 -3.85 -10.06
CA PHE A 65 -6.19 -2.95 -11.14
C PHE A 65 -4.86 -3.45 -11.68
N ILE A 66 -4.70 -3.51 -13.00
CA ILE A 66 -3.44 -3.82 -13.69
C ILE A 66 -3.11 -2.60 -14.54
N ASP A 67 -1.95 -2.00 -14.32
CA ASP A 67 -1.50 -0.75 -14.98
C ASP A 67 -2.51 0.41 -14.93
N GLY A 68 -3.41 0.37 -13.95
CA GLY A 68 -4.47 1.35 -13.72
C GLY A 68 -5.74 1.18 -14.53
N VAL A 69 -5.89 0.03 -15.18
CA VAL A 69 -7.15 -0.45 -15.73
C VAL A 69 -7.72 -1.51 -14.80
N GLN A 70 -9.04 -1.43 -14.54
CA GLN A 70 -9.74 -2.46 -13.79
C GLN A 70 -9.67 -3.78 -14.57
N SER A 71 -9.09 -4.83 -13.98
CA SER A 71 -9.11 -6.16 -14.60
C SER A 71 -10.55 -6.67 -14.59
N THR A 72 -11.07 -6.97 -15.78
CA THR A 72 -12.45 -7.45 -15.99
C THR A 72 -12.60 -8.95 -15.71
N GLU A 73 -11.61 -9.59 -15.08
CA GLU A 73 -11.65 -11.03 -14.75
C GLU A 73 -12.50 -11.34 -13.51
N ALA A 74 -13.14 -10.35 -12.89
CA ALA A 74 -14.02 -10.54 -11.73
C ALA A 74 -15.52 -10.61 -12.10
N VAL A 75 -15.88 -10.96 -13.34
CA VAL A 75 -17.25 -11.35 -13.70
C VAL A 75 -17.22 -12.54 -14.64
N SER A 76 -17.02 -13.75 -14.10
CA SER A 76 -17.50 -15.03 -14.68
C SER A 76 -17.18 -16.21 -13.76
N GLN A 77 -17.64 -16.21 -12.50
CA GLN A 77 -17.88 -17.47 -11.76
C GLN A 77 -19.05 -17.30 -10.79
N THR A 78 -20.26 -17.15 -11.35
CA THR A 78 -21.49 -17.65 -10.72
C THR A 78 -22.32 -18.28 -11.83
N VAL A 79 -22.16 -19.59 -12.06
CA VAL A 79 -23.25 -20.57 -12.30
C VAL A 79 -22.68 -21.97 -12.53
N ALA A 80 -22.81 -22.83 -11.52
CA ALA A 80 -23.36 -24.19 -11.56
C ALA A 80 -23.17 -24.83 -10.17
#